data_AF-H8L307-F1
#
_entry.id   AF-H8L307-F1
#
_cell.length_a   1.000
_cell.length_b   1.000
_cell.length_c   1.000
_cell.angle_alpha   90.00
_cell.angle_beta   90.00
_cell.angle_gamma   90.00
#
_symmetry.space_group_name_H-M   'P 1'
#
loop_
_entity.id
_entity.type
_entity.pdbx_description
1 polymer ?
#
loop_
_entity_poly.entity_id
_entity_poly.type
_entity_poly.pdbx_seq_one_letter_code
_entity_poly.pdbx_strand_id
1 'polypeptide(L)'
;MRIRRTIERFPGGMMVVPLLLGAGLKTLAPGLLVLGSFSTALSQGAMPILAVFFVCMGAEIRLRAAPAALRKGLAITLGKLFGGVGIGLLVAHLAPGGRIFGLSGLALIAAMTNANMGLYAALSRQYGEANDAGALALLSILEGPFLTMLALGATGLVHVPVLELLATVLPILTGMLLGALDEDLRRLLSGGGPLLIPFFAFGLGAQINLQTIWAAGLSGIVLGLATLLLGGICNLICSRLGGGGMIAGAAVSTTAGNAVATPMAIAAVDPRLSPLVLVATPQIAASTVITSLLAPVLTAAVARWETARHAATAVPPVDDASRR
;
A
#
# COMPACT_ATOMS: atom_id res chain seq x y z
N MET A 1 11.23 -10.35 29.03
CA MET A 1 10.47 -10.72 27.80
C MET A 1 11.12 -10.04 26.58
N ARG A 2 11.28 -10.71 25.43
CA ARG A 2 11.87 -10.12 24.20
C ARG A 2 10.79 -9.77 23.17
N ILE A 3 9.89 -8.83 23.51
CA ILE A 3 8.66 -8.53 22.75
C ILE A 3 8.95 -8.18 21.29
N ARG A 4 9.85 -7.21 21.06
CA ARG A 4 10.24 -6.79 19.70
C ARG A 4 10.72 -7.96 18.84
N ARG A 5 11.62 -8.78 19.38
CA ARG A 5 12.17 -9.94 18.67
C ARG A 5 11.09 -10.98 18.35
N THR A 6 10.05 -11.10 19.17
CA THR A 6 8.90 -11.98 18.88
C THR A 6 8.07 -11.44 17.72
N ILE A 7 7.79 -10.14 17.71
CA ILE A 7 7.01 -9.47 16.66
C ILE A 7 7.74 -9.55 15.31
N GLU A 8 9.05 -9.31 15.29
CA GLU A 8 9.88 -9.34 14.07
C GLU A 8 10.04 -10.74 13.45
N ARG A 9 9.60 -11.82 14.11
CA ARG A 9 9.57 -13.17 13.49
C ARG A 9 8.56 -13.25 12.35
N PHE A 10 7.49 -12.46 12.42
CA PHE A 10 6.51 -12.37 11.35
C PHE A 10 6.98 -11.33 10.32
N PRO A 11 6.96 -11.63 9.00
CA PRO A 11 7.25 -10.65 7.96
C PRO A 11 6.39 -9.39 8.10
N GLY A 12 7.00 -8.20 8.21
CA GLY A 12 6.25 -6.96 8.46
C GLY A 12 5.56 -6.91 9.83
N GLY A 13 5.97 -7.74 10.80
CA GLY A 13 5.31 -7.86 12.11
C GLY A 13 5.21 -6.55 12.88
N MET A 14 6.20 -5.65 12.75
CA MET A 14 6.17 -4.30 13.33
C MET A 14 5.02 -3.43 12.81
N MET A 15 4.43 -3.81 11.67
CA MET A 15 3.24 -3.16 11.12
C MET A 15 1.98 -3.99 11.37
N VAL A 16 2.00 -5.29 11.10
CA VAL A 16 0.81 -6.15 11.19
C VAL A 16 0.29 -6.29 12.62
N VAL A 17 1.18 -6.48 13.60
CA VAL A 17 0.76 -6.70 14.99
C VAL A 17 0.09 -5.44 15.57
N PRO A 18 0.66 -4.23 15.47
CA PRO A 18 -0.02 -3.02 15.92
C PRO A 18 -1.33 -2.73 15.20
N LEU A 19 -1.40 -2.99 13.89
CA LEU A 19 -2.63 -2.84 13.11
C LEU A 19 -3.74 -3.76 13.62
N LEU A 20 -3.45 -5.04 13.87
CA LEU A 20 -4.43 -5.97 14.44
C LEU A 20 -4.85 -5.59 15.86
N LEU A 21 -3.93 -5.05 16.66
CA LEU A 21 -4.26 -4.53 17.99
C LEU A 21 -5.24 -3.34 17.90
N GLY A 22 -4.99 -2.39 17.01
CA GLY A 22 -5.90 -1.27 16.76
C GLY A 22 -7.29 -1.75 16.31
N ALA A 23 -7.35 -2.68 15.36
CA ALA A 23 -8.61 -3.23 14.85
C ALA A 23 -9.37 -4.04 15.91
N GLY A 24 -8.64 -4.80 16.72
CA GLY A 24 -9.18 -5.54 17.86
C GLY A 24 -9.81 -4.59 18.89
N LEU A 25 -9.10 -3.52 19.27
CA LEU A 25 -9.65 -2.51 20.19
C LEU A 25 -10.85 -1.78 19.60
N LYS A 26 -10.82 -1.43 18.31
CA LYS A 26 -11.96 -0.82 17.62
C LYS A 26 -13.20 -1.70 17.67
N THR A 27 -13.01 -3.00 17.60
CA THR A 27 -14.11 -3.98 17.55
C THR A 27 -14.62 -4.34 18.95
N LEU A 28 -13.73 -4.57 19.92
CA LEU A 28 -14.07 -5.12 21.23
C LEU A 28 -14.24 -4.06 22.32
N ALA A 29 -13.53 -2.94 22.21
CA ALA A 29 -13.50 -1.89 23.23
C ALA A 29 -13.31 -0.48 22.60
N PRO A 30 -14.19 -0.05 21.67
CA PRO A 30 -14.01 1.21 20.94
C PRO A 30 -13.89 2.43 21.85
N GLY A 31 -14.49 2.39 23.04
CA GLY A 31 -14.38 3.44 24.06
C GLY A 31 -12.93 3.76 24.47
N LEU A 32 -12.03 2.78 24.46
CA LEU A 32 -10.61 3.00 24.78
C LEU A 32 -9.88 3.84 23.73
N LEU A 33 -10.38 3.85 22.49
CA LEU A 33 -9.80 4.65 21.40
C LEU A 33 -10.25 6.10 21.43
N VAL A 34 -11.25 6.45 22.26
CA VAL A 34 -11.88 7.77 22.32
C VAL A 34 -11.89 8.37 23.74
N LEU A 35 -10.96 7.96 24.61
CA LEU A 35 -10.84 8.45 26.00
C LEU A 35 -10.58 9.96 26.11
N GLY A 36 -10.10 10.59 25.04
CA GLY A 36 -9.70 11.99 24.96
C GLY A 36 -8.18 12.16 24.98
N SER A 37 -7.74 13.41 24.89
CA SER A 37 -6.33 13.81 25.02
C SER A 37 -5.38 13.03 24.06
N PHE A 38 -4.14 12.80 24.49
CA PHE A 38 -3.09 12.12 23.73
C PHE A 38 -3.46 10.69 23.31
N SER A 39 -4.27 9.97 24.10
CA SER A 39 -4.69 8.60 23.77
C SER A 39 -5.56 8.55 22.52
N THR A 40 -6.54 9.46 22.41
CA THR A 40 -7.35 9.59 21.20
C THR A 40 -6.53 10.13 20.03
N ALA A 41 -5.63 11.09 20.28
CA ALA A 41 -4.76 11.60 19.23
C ALA A 41 -3.85 10.51 18.65
N LEU A 42 -3.38 9.57 19.47
CA LEU A 42 -2.58 8.44 19.03
C LEU A 42 -3.40 7.42 18.22
N SER A 43 -4.60 7.09 18.70
CA SER A 43 -5.48 6.13 18.01
C SER A 43 -5.98 6.66 16.66
N GLN A 44 -6.20 7.98 16.54
CA GLN A 44 -6.68 8.61 15.30
C GLN A 44 -5.53 9.20 14.45
N GLY A 45 -4.31 9.20 14.97
CA GLY A 45 -3.14 9.86 14.39
C GLY A 45 -2.45 9.11 13.25
N ALA A 46 -3.11 8.17 12.59
CA ALA A 46 -2.51 7.34 11.53
C ALA A 46 -1.89 8.19 10.41
N MET A 47 -2.68 9.12 9.85
CA MET A 47 -2.28 9.96 8.74
C MET A 47 -1.15 10.95 9.07
N PRO A 48 -1.18 11.72 10.18
CA PRO A 48 -0.07 12.61 10.51
C PRO A 48 1.22 11.85 10.81
N ILE A 49 1.16 10.70 11.48
CA ILE A 49 2.36 9.87 11.74
C ILE A 49 2.90 9.29 10.43
N LEU A 50 2.03 8.85 9.52
CA LEU A 50 2.42 8.39 8.19
C LEU A 50 3.05 9.51 7.35
N ALA A 51 2.55 10.74 7.44
CA ALA A 51 3.14 11.90 6.78
C ALA A 51 4.56 12.18 7.30
N VAL A 52 4.79 12.14 8.62
CA VAL A 52 6.15 12.26 9.21
C VAL A 52 7.04 11.11 8.73
N PHE A 53 6.50 9.90 8.67
CA PHE A 53 7.23 8.74 8.15
C PHE A 53 7.62 8.94 6.66
N PHE A 54 6.77 9.54 5.84
CA PHE A 54 7.10 9.90 4.46
C PHE A 54 8.17 10.99 4.36
N VAL A 55 8.21 11.95 5.30
CA VAL A 55 9.35 12.89 5.41
C VAL A 55 10.64 12.12 5.70
N CYS A 56 10.63 11.17 6.64
CA CYS A 56 11.80 10.33 6.94
C CYS A 56 12.27 9.54 5.71
N MET A 57 11.34 8.93 4.95
CA MET A 57 11.67 8.22 3.72
C MET A 57 12.19 9.15 2.62
N GLY A 58 11.59 10.33 2.47
CA GLY A 58 12.04 11.34 1.51
C GLY A 58 13.49 11.76 1.75
N ALA A 59 13.91 11.91 3.00
CA ALA A 59 15.27 12.31 3.35
C ALA A 59 16.36 11.30 2.91
N GLU A 60 16.00 10.02 2.78
CA GLU A 60 16.88 8.96 2.30
C GLU A 60 17.05 8.96 0.77
N ILE A 61 16.11 9.55 0.03
CA ILE A 61 16.14 9.58 -1.43
C ILE A 61 17.25 10.55 -1.88
N ARG A 62 18.23 10.00 -2.60
CA ARG A 62 19.29 10.79 -3.25
C ARG A 62 18.81 11.26 -4.62
N LEU A 63 19.00 12.55 -4.93
CA LEU A 63 18.62 13.15 -6.22
C LEU A 63 19.19 12.39 -7.44
N ARG A 64 20.38 11.79 -7.31
CA ARG A 64 21.00 10.99 -8.38
C ARG A 64 20.26 9.68 -8.67
N ALA A 65 19.57 9.11 -7.68
CA ALA A 65 18.78 7.88 -7.82
C ALA A 65 17.32 8.15 -8.24
N ALA A 66 16.89 9.42 -8.21
CA ALA A 66 15.52 9.82 -8.52
C ALA A 66 15.02 9.33 -9.89
N PRO A 67 15.79 9.35 -11.00
CA PRO A 67 15.29 8.87 -12.29
C PRO A 67 14.94 7.37 -12.30
N ALA A 68 15.74 6.54 -11.65
CA ALA A 68 15.49 5.09 -11.57
C ALA A 68 14.27 4.78 -10.70
N ALA A 69 14.17 5.44 -9.54
CA ALA A 69 13.00 5.37 -8.67
C ALA A 69 11.72 5.85 -9.38
N LEU A 70 11.80 6.94 -10.14
CA LEU A 70 10.68 7.49 -10.91
C LEU A 70 10.24 6.53 -12.02
N ARG A 71 11.19 5.97 -12.79
CA ARG A 71 10.86 4.98 -13.82
C ARG A 71 10.14 3.77 -13.22
N LYS A 72 10.64 3.26 -12.10
CA LYS A 72 10.05 2.12 -11.41
C LYS A 72 8.67 2.45 -10.85
N GLY A 73 8.55 3.58 -10.14
CA GLY A 73 7.28 4.08 -9.63
C GLY A 73 6.25 4.24 -10.73
N LEU A 74 6.62 4.85 -11.85
CA LEU A 74 5.71 5.06 -12.98
C LEU A 74 5.23 3.72 -13.57
N ALA A 75 6.15 2.78 -13.78
CA ALA A 75 5.80 1.46 -14.31
C ALA A 75 4.79 0.75 -13.40
N ILE A 76 5.02 0.76 -12.08
CA ILE A 76 4.13 0.13 -11.10
C ILE A 76 2.79 0.89 -11.00
N THR A 77 2.81 2.23 -10.94
CA THR A 77 1.60 3.06 -10.90
C THR A 77 0.69 2.74 -12.09
N LEU A 78 1.25 2.74 -13.31
CA LEU A 78 0.50 2.42 -14.53
C LEU A 78 0.04 0.95 -14.52
N GLY A 79 0.90 0.02 -14.13
CA GLY A 79 0.56 -1.40 -14.04
C GLY A 79 -0.59 -1.68 -13.10
N LYS A 80 -0.59 -1.05 -11.93
CA LYS A 80 -1.64 -1.19 -10.92
C LYS A 80 -2.94 -0.53 -11.36
N LEU A 81 -2.84 0.67 -11.94
CA LEU A 81 -3.99 1.38 -12.48
C LEU A 81 -4.64 0.58 -13.60
N PHE A 82 -3.91 0.28 -14.68
CA PHE A 82 -4.48 -0.43 -15.83
C PHE A 82 -4.86 -1.87 -15.52
N GLY A 83 -4.10 -2.56 -14.66
CA GLY A 83 -4.45 -3.90 -14.20
C GLY A 83 -5.75 -3.91 -13.41
N GLY A 84 -5.89 -3.04 -12.42
CA GLY A 84 -7.10 -2.93 -11.61
C GLY A 84 -8.32 -2.47 -12.41
N VAL A 85 -8.15 -1.46 -13.26
CA VAL A 85 -9.20 -0.96 -14.15
C VAL A 85 -9.62 -2.02 -15.16
N GLY A 86 -8.66 -2.66 -15.83
CA GLY A 86 -8.92 -3.70 -16.82
C GLY A 86 -9.70 -4.87 -16.23
N ILE A 87 -9.28 -5.38 -15.06
CA ILE A 87 -9.98 -6.48 -14.36
C ILE A 87 -11.39 -6.06 -13.96
N GLY A 88 -11.56 -4.87 -13.39
CA GLY A 88 -12.86 -4.39 -12.96
C GLY A 88 -13.83 -4.12 -14.12
N LEU A 89 -13.36 -3.54 -15.23
CA LEU A 89 -14.15 -3.33 -16.44
C LEU A 89 -14.51 -4.66 -17.13
N LEU A 90 -13.58 -5.62 -17.14
CA LEU A 90 -13.85 -6.97 -17.66
C LEU A 90 -15.02 -7.60 -16.92
N VAL A 91 -15.05 -7.52 -15.58
CA VAL A 91 -16.16 -8.01 -14.77
C VAL A 91 -17.44 -7.20 -15.01
N ALA A 92 -17.33 -5.87 -15.10
CA ALA A 92 -18.50 -5.01 -15.31
C ALA A 92 -19.21 -5.32 -16.65
N HIS A 93 -18.47 -5.63 -17.71
CA HIS A 93 -19.02 -5.82 -19.05
C HIS A 93 -19.28 -7.27 -19.43
N LEU A 94 -18.44 -8.22 -18.98
CA LEU A 94 -18.51 -9.61 -19.42
C LEU A 94 -19.15 -10.55 -18.41
N ALA A 95 -19.21 -10.19 -17.12
CA ALA A 95 -19.83 -11.05 -16.13
C ALA A 95 -21.36 -10.89 -16.15
N PRO A 96 -22.14 -11.98 -15.99
CA PRO A 96 -23.60 -11.90 -15.89
C PRO A 96 -24.04 -10.93 -14.79
N GLY A 97 -24.83 -9.92 -15.14
CA GLY A 97 -25.27 -8.88 -14.20
C GLY A 97 -24.14 -7.96 -13.70
N GLY A 98 -23.00 -7.89 -14.39
CA GLY A 98 -21.86 -7.03 -14.07
C GLY A 98 -21.14 -7.40 -12.78
N ARG A 99 -21.28 -8.66 -12.32
CA ARG A 99 -20.76 -9.14 -11.04
C ARG A 99 -20.16 -10.53 -11.14
N ILE A 100 -19.08 -10.77 -10.39
CA ILE A 100 -18.48 -12.11 -10.22
C ILE A 100 -18.24 -12.37 -8.74
N PHE A 101 -18.66 -13.53 -8.21
CA PHE A 101 -18.55 -13.86 -6.77
C PHE A 101 -19.09 -12.77 -5.82
N GLY A 102 -20.11 -12.02 -6.26
CA GLY A 102 -20.68 -10.89 -5.51
C GLY A 102 -19.90 -9.57 -5.59
N LEU A 103 -18.80 -9.52 -6.35
CA LEU A 103 -17.99 -8.34 -6.60
C LEU A 103 -18.49 -7.59 -7.82
N SER A 104 -18.73 -6.28 -7.66
CA SER A 104 -18.99 -5.38 -8.78
C SER A 104 -17.68 -4.87 -9.39
N GLY A 105 -17.74 -4.39 -10.64
CA GLY A 105 -16.64 -3.66 -11.25
C GLY A 105 -16.18 -2.49 -10.38
N LEU A 106 -17.11 -1.72 -9.79
CA LEU A 106 -16.80 -0.64 -8.84
C LEU A 106 -15.91 -1.11 -7.67
N ALA A 107 -16.28 -2.22 -7.02
CA ALA A 107 -15.54 -2.75 -5.87
C ALA A 107 -14.13 -3.22 -6.28
N LEU A 108 -14.02 -3.88 -7.44
CA LEU A 108 -12.73 -4.34 -7.99
C LEU A 108 -11.82 -3.16 -8.33
N ILE A 109 -12.31 -2.18 -9.09
CA ILE A 109 -11.49 -1.02 -9.47
C ILE A 109 -11.06 -0.28 -8.21
N ALA A 110 -11.99 0.06 -7.31
CA ALA A 110 -11.68 0.81 -6.09
C ALA A 110 -10.64 0.11 -5.20
N ALA A 111 -10.71 -1.23 -5.07
CA ALA A 111 -9.77 -1.98 -4.26
C ALA A 111 -8.41 -2.19 -4.92
N MET A 112 -8.37 -2.40 -6.24
CA MET A 112 -7.16 -2.84 -6.95
C MET A 112 -6.29 -1.68 -7.44
N THR A 113 -6.88 -0.52 -7.74
CA THR A 113 -6.13 0.68 -8.17
C THR A 113 -5.46 1.41 -7.01
N ASN A 114 -5.89 1.15 -5.78
CA ASN A 114 -5.37 1.80 -4.58
C ASN A 114 -4.40 0.87 -3.82
N ALA A 115 -3.46 1.39 -3.03
CA ALA A 115 -2.47 0.60 -2.30
C ALA A 115 -2.15 1.20 -0.92
N ASN A 116 -1.91 0.35 0.07
CA ASN A 116 -1.50 0.82 1.39
C ASN A 116 -0.04 1.30 1.36
N MET A 117 0.16 2.62 1.26
CA MET A 117 1.51 3.22 1.13
C MET A 117 2.37 3.08 2.39
N GLY A 118 1.76 3.03 3.58
CA GLY A 118 2.48 2.74 4.82
C GLY A 118 3.07 1.33 4.81
N LEU A 119 2.29 0.35 4.34
CA LEU A 119 2.76 -1.03 4.19
C LEU A 119 3.79 -1.17 3.07
N TYR A 120 3.54 -0.53 1.93
CA TYR A 120 4.50 -0.50 0.83
C TYR A 120 5.86 0.02 1.29
N ALA A 121 5.88 1.15 2.00
CA ALA A 121 7.11 1.77 2.44
C ALA A 121 7.83 0.93 3.51
N ALA A 122 7.10 0.33 4.45
CA ALA A 122 7.68 -0.58 5.43
C ALA A 122 8.32 -1.81 4.76
N LEU A 123 7.64 -2.43 3.78
CA LEU A 123 8.12 -3.61 3.09
C LEU A 123 9.26 -3.32 2.10
N SER A 124 9.18 -2.24 1.34
CA SER A 124 10.24 -1.82 0.43
C SER A 124 11.50 -1.40 1.19
N ARG A 125 11.35 -0.78 2.38
CA ARG A 125 12.48 -0.55 3.28
C ARG A 125 13.08 -1.86 3.83
N GLN A 126 12.23 -2.82 4.18
CA GLN A 126 12.68 -4.06 4.81
C GLN A 126 13.35 -5.03 3.81
N TYR A 127 12.79 -5.16 2.61
CA TYR A 127 13.18 -6.18 1.64
C TYR A 127 13.75 -5.60 0.35
N GLY A 128 13.41 -4.36 0.01
CA GLY A 128 13.70 -3.75 -1.29
C GLY A 128 15.00 -2.98 -1.36
N GLU A 129 15.23 -2.38 -2.52
CA GLU A 129 16.36 -1.50 -2.79
C GLU A 129 15.98 -0.01 -2.67
N ALA A 130 16.97 0.88 -2.73
CA ALA A 130 16.74 2.32 -2.67
C ALA A 130 15.73 2.84 -3.73
N ASN A 131 15.72 2.21 -4.92
CA ASN A 131 14.76 2.55 -5.98
C ASN A 131 13.33 2.14 -5.63
N ASP A 132 13.15 1.06 -4.86
CA ASP A 132 11.84 0.61 -4.40
C ASP A 132 11.28 1.59 -3.38
N ALA A 133 12.08 1.97 -2.39
CA ALA A 133 11.70 2.99 -1.42
C ALA A 133 11.39 4.34 -2.11
N GLY A 134 12.21 4.75 -3.09
CA GLY A 134 12.00 6.00 -3.83
C GLY A 134 10.77 6.01 -4.74
N ALA A 135 10.31 4.85 -5.23
CA ALA A 135 9.11 4.73 -6.05
C ALA A 135 7.83 5.12 -5.30
N LEU A 136 7.87 5.16 -3.96
CA LEU A 136 6.77 5.61 -3.09
C LEU A 136 6.17 6.94 -3.53
N ALA A 137 7.00 7.91 -3.95
CA ALA A 137 6.54 9.25 -4.33
C ALA A 137 5.51 9.23 -5.47
N LEU A 138 5.75 8.44 -6.51
CA LEU A 138 4.80 8.29 -7.61
C LEU A 138 3.62 7.39 -7.26
N LEU A 139 3.86 6.38 -6.42
CA LEU A 139 2.82 5.45 -6.02
C LEU A 139 1.76 6.13 -5.16
N SER A 140 2.13 7.12 -4.32
CA SER A 140 1.19 7.88 -3.49
C SER A 140 0.09 8.61 -4.29
N ILE A 141 0.27 8.82 -5.59
CA ILE A 141 -0.78 9.38 -6.49
C ILE A 141 -1.99 8.42 -6.61
N LEU A 142 -1.79 7.13 -6.31
CA LEU A 142 -2.87 6.13 -6.28
C LEU A 142 -3.82 6.29 -5.09
N GLU A 143 -3.50 7.16 -4.14
CA GLU A 143 -4.34 7.43 -2.97
C GLU A 143 -5.61 8.20 -3.36
N GLY A 144 -6.72 7.86 -2.70
CA GLY A 144 -8.01 8.52 -2.91
C GLY A 144 -8.85 7.97 -4.07
N PRO A 145 -10.03 8.58 -4.32
CA PRO A 145 -11.01 8.08 -5.28
C PRO A 145 -10.74 8.55 -6.72
N PHE A 146 -9.89 9.56 -6.93
CA PHE A 146 -9.77 10.26 -8.21
C PHE A 146 -9.49 9.34 -9.39
N LEU A 147 -8.45 8.51 -9.32
CA LEU A 147 -8.08 7.61 -10.42
C LEU A 147 -9.16 6.54 -10.67
N THR A 148 -9.87 6.10 -9.63
CA THR A 148 -11.01 5.18 -9.76
C THR A 148 -12.19 5.86 -10.46
N MET A 149 -12.48 7.12 -10.11
CA MET A 149 -13.52 7.92 -10.77
C MET A 149 -13.19 8.17 -12.24
N LEU A 150 -11.92 8.49 -12.53
CA LEU A 150 -11.41 8.65 -13.89
C LEU A 150 -11.64 7.38 -14.71
N ALA A 151 -11.29 6.22 -14.14
CA ALA A 151 -11.44 4.93 -14.79
C ALA A 151 -12.90 4.54 -15.09
N LEU A 152 -13.84 4.97 -14.24
CA LEU A 152 -15.28 4.71 -14.42
C LEU A 152 -15.94 5.67 -15.42
N GLY A 153 -15.18 6.55 -16.07
CA GLY A 153 -15.73 7.49 -17.05
C GLY A 153 -16.50 8.65 -16.43
N ALA A 154 -16.32 8.91 -15.12
CA ALA A 154 -16.90 10.07 -14.45
C ALA A 154 -16.15 11.39 -14.80
N THR A 155 -15.29 11.39 -15.81
CA THR A 155 -14.34 12.48 -16.12
C THR A 155 -15.01 13.82 -16.44
N GLY A 156 -16.23 13.80 -16.99
CA GLY A 156 -17.00 15.02 -17.27
C GLY A 156 -17.63 15.67 -16.04
N LEU A 157 -17.61 14.99 -14.89
CA LEU A 157 -18.24 15.43 -13.63
C LEU A 157 -17.22 15.65 -12.50
N VAL A 158 -15.94 15.37 -12.74
CA VAL A 158 -14.90 15.34 -11.70
C VAL A 158 -13.86 16.42 -11.99
N HIS A 159 -13.71 17.36 -11.07
CA HIS A 159 -12.61 18.31 -11.09
C HIS A 159 -11.31 17.57 -10.76
N VAL A 160 -10.27 17.75 -11.59
CA VAL A 160 -8.96 17.15 -11.33
C VAL A 160 -8.39 17.71 -10.03
N PRO A 161 -8.15 16.90 -8.98
CA PRO A 161 -7.72 17.38 -7.68
C PRO A 161 -6.20 17.54 -7.68
N VAL A 162 -5.68 18.42 -8.55
CA VAL A 162 -4.23 18.66 -8.70
C VAL A 162 -3.58 19.01 -7.35
N LEU A 163 -4.29 19.76 -6.51
CA LEU A 163 -3.82 20.13 -5.18
C LEU A 163 -3.74 18.91 -4.24
N GLU A 164 -4.68 17.98 -4.29
CA GLU A 164 -4.63 16.75 -3.48
C GLU A 164 -3.49 15.85 -3.95
N LEU A 165 -3.31 15.70 -5.26
CA LEU A 165 -2.18 14.97 -5.83
C LEU A 165 -0.85 15.57 -5.35
N LEU A 166 -0.71 16.90 -5.39
CA LEU A 166 0.49 17.56 -4.86
C LEU A 166 0.64 17.34 -3.35
N ALA A 167 -0.44 17.44 -2.58
CA ALA A 167 -0.45 17.26 -1.14
C ALA A 167 0.00 15.84 -0.71
N THR A 168 -0.33 14.80 -1.49
CA THR A 168 0.12 13.42 -1.20
C THR A 168 1.64 13.23 -1.33
N VAL A 169 2.28 13.99 -2.22
CA VAL A 169 3.73 13.87 -2.51
C VAL A 169 4.55 14.86 -1.67
N LEU A 170 3.94 15.95 -1.19
CA LEU A 170 4.60 17.03 -0.46
C LEU A 170 5.44 16.59 0.77
N PRO A 171 5.00 15.63 1.62
CA PRO A 171 5.83 15.16 2.73
C PRO A 171 7.14 14.52 2.26
N ILE A 172 7.10 13.78 1.15
CA ILE A 172 8.28 13.12 0.58
C ILE A 172 9.24 14.17 0.00
N LEU A 173 8.71 15.18 -0.72
CA LEU A 173 9.51 16.28 -1.25
C LEU A 173 10.16 17.11 -0.13
N THR A 174 9.42 17.35 0.96
CA THR A 174 9.95 18.01 2.16
C THR A 174 11.13 17.21 2.72
N GLY A 175 10.97 15.90 2.88
CA GLY A 175 12.05 15.00 3.31
C GLY A 175 13.27 15.08 2.39
N MET A 176 13.06 14.97 1.08
CA MET A 176 14.11 15.05 0.06
C MET A 176 14.88 16.36 0.14
N LEU A 177 14.16 17.48 0.28
CA LEU A 177 14.76 18.80 0.42
C LEU A 177 15.61 18.89 1.69
N LEU A 178 15.06 18.51 2.84
CA LEU A 178 15.77 18.54 4.12
C LEU A 178 17.05 17.68 4.08
N GLY A 179 16.97 16.46 3.53
CA GLY A 179 18.13 15.58 3.40
C GLY A 179 19.14 16.01 2.33
N ALA A 180 18.74 16.88 1.38
CA ALA A 180 19.66 17.47 0.41
C ALA A 180 20.38 18.71 0.97
N LEU A 181 19.73 19.44 1.87
CA LEU A 181 20.28 20.65 2.51
C LEU A 181 21.28 20.34 3.62
N ASP A 182 21.08 19.26 4.39
CA ASP A 182 21.90 18.91 5.55
C ASP A 182 22.03 17.39 5.72
N GLU A 183 23.27 16.89 5.73
CA GLU A 183 23.58 15.47 5.87
C GLU A 183 23.36 14.95 7.30
N ASP A 184 23.50 15.80 8.33
CA ASP A 184 23.17 15.42 9.70
C ASP A 184 21.66 15.35 9.91
N LEU A 185 20.90 16.25 9.28
CA LEU A 185 19.44 16.14 9.24
C LEU A 185 18.98 14.89 8.48
N ARG A 186 19.64 14.53 7.37
CA ARG A 186 19.41 13.25 6.69
C ARG A 186 19.63 12.08 7.66
N ARG A 187 20.76 12.03 8.37
CA ARG A 187 21.07 10.94 9.31
C ARG A 187 20.02 10.82 10.41
N LEU A 188 19.58 11.96 10.98
CA LEU A 188 18.53 12.02 11.99
C LEU A 188 17.21 11.46 11.45
N LEU A 189 16.77 11.92 10.28
CA LEU A 189 15.49 11.53 9.68
C LEU A 189 15.49 10.06 9.20
N SER A 190 16.61 9.57 8.67
CA SER A 190 16.76 8.19 8.21
C SER A 190 16.58 7.16 9.34
N GLY A 191 16.87 7.55 10.59
CA GLY A 191 16.63 6.70 11.77
C GLY A 191 15.16 6.62 12.20
N GLY A 192 14.32 7.58 11.79
CA GLY A 192 12.95 7.74 12.28
C GLY A 192 11.96 6.71 11.74
N GLY A 193 12.17 6.22 10.51
CA GLY A 193 11.23 5.33 9.81
C GLY A 193 10.76 4.12 10.66
N PRO A 194 11.68 3.24 11.12
CA PRO A 194 11.33 2.06 11.90
C PRO A 194 10.56 2.35 13.21
N LEU A 195 10.81 3.50 13.83
CA LEU A 195 10.13 3.91 15.06
C LEU A 195 8.66 4.24 14.81
N LEU A 196 8.36 4.89 13.68
CA LEU A 196 7.01 5.39 13.35
C LEU A 196 6.06 4.28 12.88
N ILE A 197 6.59 3.21 12.27
CA ILE A 197 5.83 2.06 11.74
C ILE A 197 4.76 1.54 12.71
N PRO A 198 5.08 1.12 13.94
CA PRO A 198 4.08 0.56 14.84
C PRO A 198 2.98 1.56 15.23
N PHE A 199 3.28 2.86 15.27
CA PHE A 199 2.31 3.87 15.71
C PHE A 199 1.31 4.24 14.61
N PHE A 200 1.75 4.49 13.37
CA PHE A 200 0.79 4.72 12.29
C PHE A 200 0.01 3.45 11.98
N ALA A 201 0.65 2.26 12.08
CA ALA A 201 -0.03 1.00 11.85
C ALA A 201 -1.14 0.74 12.88
N PHE A 202 -0.87 1.03 14.16
CA PHE A 202 -1.90 1.01 15.20
C PHE A 202 -3.06 1.95 14.87
N GLY A 203 -2.76 3.20 14.49
CA GLY A 203 -3.79 4.16 14.10
C GLY A 203 -4.61 3.70 12.90
N LEU A 204 -3.98 3.12 11.87
CA LEU A 204 -4.69 2.53 10.73
C LEU A 204 -5.61 1.39 11.17
N GLY A 205 -5.12 0.53 12.07
CA GLY A 205 -5.89 -0.54 12.68
C GLY A 205 -7.11 -0.02 13.44
N ALA A 206 -6.96 1.06 14.21
CA ALA A 206 -8.04 1.68 15.00
C ALA A 206 -9.21 2.20 14.14
N GLN A 207 -9.02 2.32 12.82
CA GLN A 207 -10.06 2.70 11.87
C GLN A 207 -10.77 1.49 11.23
N ILE A 208 -10.30 0.27 11.48
CA ILE A 208 -10.83 -0.97 10.91
C ILE A 208 -11.74 -1.64 11.94
N ASN A 209 -13.01 -1.86 11.57
CA ASN A 209 -13.95 -2.63 12.37
C ASN A 209 -14.01 -4.07 11.85
N LEU A 210 -13.63 -5.06 12.66
CA LEU A 210 -13.65 -6.47 12.23
C LEU A 210 -15.08 -6.99 11.97
N GLN A 211 -16.11 -6.34 12.52
CA GLN A 211 -17.51 -6.67 12.21
C GLN A 211 -17.87 -6.34 10.75
N THR A 212 -17.27 -5.31 10.15
CA THR A 212 -17.55 -4.99 8.72
C THR A 212 -16.92 -6.01 7.79
N ILE A 213 -15.85 -6.68 8.23
CA ILE A 213 -15.23 -7.81 7.53
C ILE A 213 -16.15 -9.02 7.59
N TRP A 214 -16.74 -9.29 8.75
CA TRP A 214 -17.75 -10.34 8.88
C TRP A 214 -18.93 -10.08 7.94
N ALA A 215 -19.41 -8.82 7.86
CA ALA A 215 -20.47 -8.42 6.96
C ALA A 215 -20.11 -8.55 5.46
N ALA A 216 -18.84 -8.36 5.10
CA ALA A 216 -18.36 -8.57 3.73
C ALA A 216 -18.42 -10.03 3.28
N GLY A 217 -18.40 -10.96 4.24
CA GLY A 217 -18.44 -12.40 4.03
C GLY A 217 -17.34 -12.89 3.08
N LEU A 218 -17.64 -13.96 2.35
CA LEU A 218 -16.69 -14.58 1.42
C LEU A 218 -16.26 -13.62 0.30
N SER A 219 -17.15 -12.73 -0.15
CA SER A 219 -16.85 -11.81 -1.26
C SER A 219 -15.71 -10.84 -0.91
N GLY A 220 -15.64 -10.33 0.31
CA GLY A 220 -14.53 -9.48 0.76
C GLY A 220 -13.18 -10.21 0.77
N ILE A 221 -13.17 -11.49 1.16
CA ILE A 221 -11.96 -12.33 1.12
C ILE A 221 -11.52 -12.56 -0.33
N VAL A 222 -12.47 -12.88 -1.22
CA VAL A 222 -12.20 -13.04 -2.65
C VAL A 222 -11.62 -11.75 -3.25
N LEU A 223 -12.14 -10.57 -2.88
CA LEU A 223 -11.60 -9.30 -3.34
C LEU A 223 -10.16 -9.06 -2.86
N GLY A 224 -9.88 -9.35 -1.59
CA GLY A 224 -8.53 -9.26 -1.03
C GLY A 224 -7.53 -10.18 -1.74
N LEU A 225 -7.92 -11.43 -1.97
CA LEU A 225 -7.10 -12.40 -2.69
C LEU A 225 -6.93 -12.02 -4.17
N ALA A 226 -8.00 -11.56 -4.84
CA ALA A 226 -7.93 -11.07 -6.21
C ALA A 226 -7.00 -9.86 -6.34
N THR A 227 -7.06 -8.92 -5.39
CA THR A 227 -6.15 -7.77 -5.36
C THR A 227 -4.71 -8.20 -5.19
N LEU A 228 -4.44 -9.11 -4.23
CA LEU A 228 -3.10 -9.61 -3.93
C LEU A 228 -2.52 -10.44 -5.08
N LEU A 229 -3.32 -11.32 -5.68
CA LEU A 229 -2.85 -12.31 -6.65
C LEU A 229 -3.00 -11.81 -8.09
N LEU A 230 -4.22 -11.48 -8.53
CA LEU A 230 -4.46 -11.05 -9.91
C LEU A 230 -3.87 -9.65 -10.16
N GLY A 231 -4.19 -8.69 -9.29
CA GLY A 231 -3.57 -7.37 -9.33
C GLY A 231 -2.08 -7.43 -9.08
N GLY A 232 -1.64 -8.32 -8.19
CA GLY A 232 -0.24 -8.52 -7.89
C GLY A 232 0.58 -9.02 -9.08
N ILE A 233 0.06 -9.92 -9.91
CA ILE A 233 0.77 -10.35 -11.13
C ILE A 233 1.13 -9.14 -12.00
N CYS A 234 0.18 -8.23 -12.25
CA CYS A 234 0.46 -6.99 -12.99
C CYS A 234 1.55 -6.16 -12.31
N ASN A 235 1.45 -5.98 -10.99
CA ASN A 235 2.41 -5.19 -10.22
C ASN A 235 3.82 -5.80 -10.23
N LEU A 236 3.95 -7.12 -10.09
CA LEU A 236 5.23 -7.82 -10.14
C LEU A 236 5.90 -7.66 -11.51
N ILE A 237 5.14 -7.87 -12.59
CA ILE A 237 5.63 -7.69 -13.96
C ILE A 237 6.09 -6.26 -14.19
N CYS A 238 5.23 -5.28 -13.87
CA CYS A 238 5.55 -3.87 -14.04
C CYS A 238 6.71 -3.41 -13.15
N SER A 239 6.84 -3.95 -11.94
CA SER A 239 7.98 -3.69 -11.07
C SER A 239 9.29 -4.16 -11.69
N ARG A 240 9.29 -5.35 -12.30
CA ARG A 240 10.46 -5.87 -13.03
C ARG A 240 10.78 -5.04 -14.27
N LEU A 241 9.77 -4.65 -15.05
CA LEU A 241 9.92 -3.81 -16.25
C LEU A 241 10.42 -2.39 -15.91
N GLY A 242 10.03 -1.84 -14.76
CA GLY A 242 10.50 -0.57 -14.24
C GLY A 242 11.98 -0.57 -13.82
N GLY A 243 12.58 -1.76 -13.69
CA GLY A 243 13.98 -1.99 -13.32
C GLY A 243 14.15 -2.45 -11.87
N GLY A 244 15.21 -3.22 -11.61
CA GLY A 244 15.46 -3.86 -10.32
C GLY A 244 14.64 -5.14 -10.12
N GLY A 245 14.37 -5.50 -8.87
CA GLY A 245 13.57 -6.68 -8.49
C GLY A 245 12.06 -6.47 -8.50
N MET A 246 11.32 -7.50 -8.08
CA MET A 246 9.85 -7.53 -8.00
C MET A 246 9.31 -7.18 -6.61
N ILE A 247 10.19 -6.92 -5.65
CA ILE A 247 9.83 -6.61 -4.26
C ILE A 247 8.84 -5.45 -4.15
N ALA A 248 9.06 -4.34 -4.86
CA ALA A 248 8.11 -3.22 -4.89
C ALA A 248 6.74 -3.64 -5.46
N GLY A 249 6.72 -4.46 -6.51
CA GLY A 249 5.49 -5.00 -7.10
C GLY A 249 4.69 -5.82 -6.09
N ALA A 250 5.37 -6.72 -5.35
CA ALA A 250 4.75 -7.49 -4.28
C ALA A 250 4.25 -6.59 -3.14
N ALA A 251 5.06 -5.62 -2.70
CA ALA A 251 4.72 -4.71 -1.62
C ALA A 251 3.51 -3.81 -1.93
N VAL A 252 3.33 -3.41 -3.19
CA VAL A 252 2.21 -2.54 -3.62
C VAL A 252 0.91 -3.32 -3.91
N SER A 253 0.95 -4.64 -3.81
CA SER A 253 -0.18 -5.54 -4.11
C SER A 253 -1.18 -5.60 -2.95
N THR A 254 -1.63 -4.43 -2.53
CA THR A 254 -2.49 -4.22 -1.37
C THR A 254 -3.66 -3.34 -1.72
N THR A 255 -4.66 -3.29 -0.83
CA THR A 255 -5.74 -2.30 -0.82
C THR A 255 -5.52 -1.36 0.37
N ALA A 256 -5.65 -0.05 0.16
CA ALA A 256 -5.53 0.93 1.24
C ALA A 256 -6.77 1.01 2.14
N GLY A 257 -6.64 1.56 3.34
CA GLY A 257 -7.77 1.81 4.23
C GLY A 257 -8.68 2.95 3.76
N ASN A 258 -8.12 3.97 3.12
CA ASN A 258 -8.92 5.09 2.58
C ASN A 258 -9.78 4.68 1.37
N ALA A 259 -9.44 3.58 0.68
CA ALA A 259 -10.23 3.03 -0.42
C ALA A 259 -11.66 2.65 0.02
N VAL A 260 -11.88 2.41 1.32
CA VAL A 260 -13.21 2.14 1.89
C VAL A 260 -14.18 3.31 1.67
N ALA A 261 -13.68 4.55 1.60
CA ALA A 261 -14.51 5.72 1.33
C ALA A 261 -14.81 5.93 -0.17
N THR A 262 -14.10 5.23 -1.05
CA THR A 262 -14.20 5.42 -2.51
C THR A 262 -15.59 5.15 -3.08
N PRO A 263 -16.35 4.10 -2.69
CA PRO A 263 -17.71 3.88 -3.20
C PRO A 263 -18.64 5.06 -2.92
N MET A 264 -18.55 5.63 -1.72
CA MET A 264 -19.37 6.78 -1.32
C MET A 264 -18.99 8.05 -2.11
N ALA A 265 -17.68 8.31 -2.27
CA ALA A 265 -17.20 9.43 -3.08
C ALA A 265 -17.66 9.32 -4.55
N ILE A 266 -17.66 8.11 -5.10
CA ILE A 266 -18.13 7.86 -6.47
C ILE A 266 -19.65 8.05 -6.57
N ALA A 267 -20.43 7.52 -5.62
CA ALA A 267 -21.88 7.68 -5.60
C ALA A 267 -22.33 9.14 -5.44
N ALA A 268 -21.53 9.98 -4.79
CA ALA A 268 -21.79 11.42 -4.70
C ALA A 268 -21.70 12.13 -6.06
N VAL A 269 -20.92 11.60 -7.01
CA VAL A 269 -20.76 12.15 -8.36
C VAL A 269 -21.62 11.43 -9.39
N ASP A 270 -21.80 10.12 -9.25
CA ASP A 270 -22.73 9.32 -10.06
C ASP A 270 -23.73 8.58 -9.14
N PRO A 271 -24.90 9.18 -8.85
CA PRO A 271 -25.91 8.60 -7.98
C PRO A 271 -26.42 7.23 -8.44
N ARG A 272 -26.25 6.86 -9.72
CA ARG A 272 -26.65 5.53 -10.23
C ARG A 272 -25.87 4.40 -9.55
N LEU A 273 -24.69 4.70 -9.01
CA LEU A 273 -23.85 3.74 -8.30
C LEU A 273 -24.16 3.65 -6.79
N SER A 274 -25.06 4.47 -6.26
CA SER A 274 -25.47 4.46 -4.84
C SER A 274 -25.88 3.07 -4.32
N PRO A 275 -26.64 2.24 -5.07
CA PRO A 275 -27.00 0.89 -4.61
C PRO A 275 -25.81 -0.04 -4.37
N LEU A 276 -24.64 0.26 -4.94
CA LEU A 276 -23.43 -0.54 -4.78
C LEU A 276 -22.65 -0.19 -3.51
N VAL A 277 -22.88 0.99 -2.91
CA VAL A 277 -22.10 1.48 -1.77
C VAL A 277 -22.19 0.53 -0.57
N LEU A 278 -23.40 0.09 -0.22
CA LEU A 278 -23.65 -0.80 0.93
C LEU A 278 -22.89 -2.14 0.82
N VAL A 279 -22.67 -2.62 -0.41
CA VAL A 279 -22.01 -3.90 -0.67
C VAL A 279 -20.51 -3.72 -0.87
N ALA A 280 -20.09 -2.72 -1.66
CA ALA A 280 -18.69 -2.50 -2.00
C ALA A 280 -17.85 -2.02 -0.79
N THR A 281 -18.43 -1.19 0.07
CA THR A 281 -17.73 -0.62 1.24
C THR A 281 -17.18 -1.70 2.19
N PRO A 282 -17.99 -2.66 2.69
CA PRO A 282 -17.47 -3.73 3.55
C PRO A 282 -16.51 -4.67 2.78
N GLN A 283 -16.75 -4.93 1.49
CA GLN A 283 -15.84 -5.74 0.66
C GLN A 283 -14.44 -5.13 0.57
N ILE A 284 -14.35 -3.83 0.31
CA ILE A 284 -13.08 -3.11 0.23
C ILE A 284 -12.40 -3.09 1.60
N ALA A 285 -13.14 -2.88 2.69
CA ALA A 285 -12.59 -2.93 4.04
C ALA A 285 -12.00 -4.32 4.37
N ALA A 286 -12.68 -5.39 3.98
CA ALA A 286 -12.15 -6.75 4.08
C ALA A 286 -10.89 -6.93 3.23
N SER A 287 -10.88 -6.41 1.98
CA SER A 287 -9.70 -6.43 1.11
C SER A 287 -8.49 -5.74 1.74
N THR A 288 -8.68 -4.59 2.39
CA THR A 288 -7.62 -3.88 3.13
C THR A 288 -6.98 -4.78 4.19
N VAL A 289 -7.79 -5.50 4.97
CA VAL A 289 -7.26 -6.38 6.02
C VAL A 289 -6.56 -7.59 5.45
N ILE A 290 -7.20 -8.30 4.53
CA ILE A 290 -6.64 -9.50 3.91
C ILE A 290 -5.30 -9.19 3.25
N THR A 291 -5.24 -8.12 2.46
CA THR A 291 -3.99 -7.71 1.82
C THR A 291 -2.94 -7.21 2.82
N SER A 292 -3.34 -6.53 3.89
CA SER A 292 -2.39 -6.10 4.95
C SER A 292 -1.74 -7.28 5.68
N LEU A 293 -2.43 -8.41 5.78
CA LEU A 293 -1.92 -9.64 6.38
C LEU A 293 -1.04 -10.44 5.42
N LEU A 294 -1.44 -10.53 4.16
CA LEU A 294 -0.84 -11.45 3.19
C LEU A 294 0.26 -10.81 2.33
N ALA A 295 0.22 -9.50 2.07
CA ALA A 295 1.26 -8.84 1.29
C ALA A 295 2.67 -8.92 1.92
N PRO A 296 2.85 -8.78 3.26
CA PRO A 296 4.16 -9.03 3.87
C PRO A 296 4.69 -10.44 3.62
N VAL A 297 3.81 -11.44 3.63
CA VAL A 297 4.17 -12.84 3.36
C VAL A 297 4.55 -13.03 1.90
N LEU A 298 3.76 -12.45 0.97
CA LEU A 298 4.05 -12.44 -0.46
C LEU A 298 5.40 -11.78 -0.73
N THR A 299 5.64 -10.58 -0.20
CA THR A 299 6.90 -9.85 -0.40
C THR A 299 8.09 -10.60 0.16
N ALA A 300 7.98 -11.21 1.34
CA ALA A 300 9.04 -12.05 1.89
C ALA A 300 9.28 -13.32 1.06
N ALA A 301 8.23 -13.91 0.45
CA ALA A 301 8.38 -15.04 -0.46
C ALA A 301 9.09 -14.62 -1.75
N VAL A 302 8.70 -13.49 -2.35
CA VAL A 302 9.35 -12.92 -3.54
C VAL A 302 10.81 -12.58 -3.26
N ALA A 303 11.11 -11.93 -2.14
CA ALA A 303 12.48 -11.59 -1.74
C ALA A 303 13.35 -12.85 -1.62
N ARG A 304 12.87 -13.90 -0.94
CA ARG A 304 13.59 -15.19 -0.83
C ARG A 304 13.84 -15.83 -2.19
N TRP A 305 12.83 -15.80 -3.06
CA TRP A 305 12.94 -16.33 -4.42
C TRP A 305 13.95 -15.55 -5.27
N GLU A 306 13.96 -14.22 -5.20
CA GLU A 306 14.94 -13.39 -5.93
C GLU A 306 16.36 -13.67 -5.44
N THR A 307 16.58 -13.73 -4.13
CA THR A 307 17.90 -14.08 -3.56
C THR A 307 18.37 -15.45 -4.02
N ALA A 308 17.50 -16.47 -4.03
CA ALA A 308 17.84 -17.81 -4.48
C ALA A 308 18.21 -17.84 -5.99
N ARG A 309 17.51 -17.08 -6.83
CA ARG A 309 17.81 -16.99 -8.27
C ARG A 309 19.13 -16.26 -8.54
N HIS A 310 19.42 -15.20 -7.80
CA HIS A 310 20.72 -14.51 -7.92
C HIS A 310 21.87 -15.43 -7.46
N ALA A 311 21.70 -16.21 -6.40
CA ALA A 311 22.69 -17.18 -5.96
C ALA A 311 22.94 -18.28 -7.01
N ALA A 312 21.87 -18.77 -7.66
CA ALA A 312 21.99 -19.80 -8.70
C ALA A 312 22.64 -19.31 -10.01
N THR A 313 22.69 -18.00 -10.24
CA THR A 313 23.28 -17.39 -11.45
C THR A 313 24.64 -16.76 -11.20
N ALA A 314 25.10 -16.74 -9.94
CA ALA A 314 26.45 -16.29 -9.60
C ALA A 314 27.49 -17.30 -10.09
N VAL A 315 28.41 -16.85 -10.95
CA VAL A 315 29.56 -17.65 -11.37
C VAL A 315 30.43 -17.90 -10.13
N PRO A 316 30.76 -19.17 -9.80
CA PRO A 316 31.64 -19.44 -8.66
C PRO A 316 32.99 -18.73 -8.88
N PRO A 317 33.65 -18.24 -7.82
CA PRO A 317 34.96 -17.63 -7.95
C PRO A 317 35.90 -18.63 -8.64
N VAL A 318 36.58 -18.17 -9.69
CA VAL A 318 37.65 -18.95 -10.33
C VAL A 318 38.72 -19.16 -9.28
N ASP A 319 38.93 -20.42 -8.91
CA ASP A 319 39.96 -20.84 -7.97
C ASP A 319 41.32 -20.49 -8.60
N ASP A 320 41.94 -19.37 -8.20
CA ASP A 320 43.30 -19.00 -8.63
C ASP A 320 44.31 -19.89 -7.90
N ALA A 321 44.23 -21.19 -8.17
CA ALA A 321 45.19 -22.21 -7.73
C ALA A 321 46.50 -22.15 -8.54
N SER A 322 46.74 -21.09 -9.32
CA SER A 322 47.92 -20.93 -10.17
C SER A 322 49.01 -19.99 -9.61
N ARG A 323 48.83 -19.49 -8.38
CA ARG A 323 49.88 -18.74 -7.66
C ARG A 323 50.50 -19.60 -6.55
N ARG A 324 51.33 -20.57 -6.93
CA ARG A 324 52.36 -21.16 -6.06
C ARG A 324 53.65 -21.35 -6.84
#